data_AF-A0A7V4JHT8-F1
#
_entry.id   AF-A0A7V4JHT8-F1
#
_cell.length_a   1.000
_cell.length_b   1.000
_cell.length_c   1.000
_cell.angle_alpha   90.00
_cell.angle_beta   90.00
_cell.angle_gamma   90.00
#
_symmetry.space_group_name_H-M   'P 1'
#
loop_
_entity.id
_entity.type
_entity.pdbx_description
1 polymer ?
#
loop_
_entity_poly.entity_id
_entity_poly.type
_entity_poly.pdbx_seq_one_letter_code
_entity_poly.pdbx_strand_id
1 'polypeptide(L)'
;MLLRAGVASDRGLVRQTNEDSFLVRTGLYAVCDGMGGARGGEVASQMACQALLGLEPPEVDEERLREAIAAANEAIVKRSLAEAHLAGMGTTLTVAVAGEGGFLIGHVGDSRAYLLHDGKLQQLTADHSWVGEMLRRGEITEAEAAIHPHRSIITRALGTDTSVQPDLFFVPFGPGDRLLLCSDGLSGMVSDEDIAELLGLPEDPQGVAEALVRAAVAAGGEDNVTVVVVVGQEQEETTEEAGQSASGSEADDILLGPLDRGAEQVAQSRTRRPLMAWQRLRGASTGGQPTPGPEAAEVAGRLPRATFTRRRVIVAAIVIVAIVVLLGGFVAFNSSVYYVGTYEGMVALYQGLPGSVLGIELSSVVEIGEVPYESLAPYLKERVDAHDLLSKEQGRAFLKTLGTLQ
;
A
#
# COMPACT_ATOMS: atom_id res chain seq x y z
N MET A 1 12.49 31.24 -10.32
CA MET A 1 12.35 29.91 -10.95
C MET A 1 10.87 29.62 -11.12
N LEU A 2 10.45 29.14 -12.30
CA LEU A 2 9.06 28.77 -12.54
C LEU A 2 8.84 27.32 -12.12
N LEU A 3 7.84 27.07 -11.29
CA LEU A 3 7.44 25.73 -10.87
C LEU A 3 6.29 25.25 -11.74
N ARG A 4 6.40 24.03 -12.27
CA ARG A 4 5.31 23.33 -12.93
C ARG A 4 5.07 22.00 -12.25
N ALA A 5 3.81 21.63 -12.10
CA ALA A 5 3.44 20.37 -11.47
C ALA A 5 2.51 19.56 -12.37
N GLY A 6 2.54 18.26 -12.15
CA GLY A 6 1.63 17.28 -12.74
C GLY A 6 1.19 16.32 -11.65
N VAL A 7 -0.04 15.83 -11.76
CA VAL A 7 -0.64 14.96 -10.75
C VAL A 7 -1.46 13.88 -11.41
N ALA A 8 -1.41 12.68 -10.84
CA ALA A 8 -2.27 11.58 -11.22
C ALA A 8 -2.64 10.79 -9.96
N SER A 9 -3.89 10.32 -9.92
CA SER A 9 -4.41 9.48 -8.85
C SER A 9 -5.30 8.41 -9.47
N ASP A 10 -5.18 7.17 -9.01
CA ASP A 10 -6.00 6.04 -9.45
C ASP A 10 -6.38 5.19 -8.23
N ARG A 11 -7.60 4.65 -8.25
CA ARG A 11 -8.09 3.75 -7.21
C ARG A 11 -7.29 2.44 -7.15
N GLY A 12 -6.64 2.07 -8.25
CA GLY A 12 -6.04 0.75 -8.43
C GLY A 12 -7.08 -0.29 -8.83
N LEU A 13 -6.65 -1.54 -8.88
CA LEU A 13 -7.45 -2.68 -9.35
C LEU A 13 -8.19 -3.39 -8.22
N VAL A 14 -7.71 -3.27 -6.97
CA VAL A 14 -8.21 -4.07 -5.84
C VAL A 14 -9.14 -3.29 -4.91
N ARG A 15 -8.83 -2.04 -4.56
CA ARG A 15 -9.59 -1.23 -3.58
C ARG A 15 -10.96 -0.82 -4.14
N GLN A 16 -11.99 -0.66 -3.30
CA GLN A 16 -13.33 -0.26 -3.78
C GLN A 16 -13.48 1.26 -3.96
N THR A 17 -12.73 2.01 -3.16
CA THR A 17 -12.74 3.47 -3.09
C THR A 17 -11.31 3.99 -3.20
N ASN A 18 -11.17 5.25 -3.60
CA ASN A 18 -9.90 5.96 -3.52
C ASN A 18 -9.89 6.81 -2.26
N GLU A 19 -9.07 6.43 -1.29
CA GLU A 19 -8.88 7.07 0.01
C GLU A 19 -7.69 8.05 -0.01
N ASP A 20 -6.86 8.04 -1.05
CA ASP A 20 -5.83 9.06 -1.25
C ASP A 20 -6.45 10.42 -1.56
N SER A 21 -5.79 11.48 -1.14
CA SER A 21 -6.04 12.86 -1.53
C SER A 21 -4.74 13.58 -1.89
N PHE A 22 -4.85 14.63 -2.68
CA PHE A 22 -3.70 15.46 -3.04
C PHE A 22 -4.07 16.94 -3.11
N LEU A 23 -3.06 17.79 -2.96
CA LEU A 23 -3.13 19.24 -3.16
C LEU A 23 -2.04 19.65 -4.14
N VAL A 24 -2.42 20.37 -5.19
CA VAL A 24 -1.50 21.03 -6.12
C VAL A 24 -1.94 22.48 -6.25
N ARG A 25 -1.10 23.38 -5.75
CA ARG A 25 -1.14 24.83 -5.97
C ARG A 25 0.29 25.28 -6.23
N THR A 26 0.50 26.35 -6.99
CA THR A 26 1.85 26.89 -7.22
C THR A 26 2.57 27.08 -5.88
N GLY A 27 3.71 26.39 -5.71
CA GLY A 27 4.49 26.45 -4.47
C GLY A 27 3.96 25.67 -3.26
N LEU A 28 2.83 24.94 -3.38
CA LEU A 28 2.32 24.06 -2.32
C LEU A 28 1.80 22.75 -2.92
N TYR A 29 2.45 21.65 -2.55
CA TYR A 29 2.17 20.32 -3.09
C TYR A 29 2.03 19.33 -1.95
N ALA A 30 1.01 18.49 -1.95
CA ALA A 30 0.84 17.45 -0.92
C ALA A 30 0.20 16.18 -1.46
N VAL A 31 0.54 15.06 -0.82
CA VAL A 31 -0.13 13.77 -0.96
C VAL A 31 -0.48 13.27 0.44
N CYS A 32 -1.71 12.76 0.58
CA CYS A 32 -2.26 12.20 1.81
C CYS A 32 -2.88 10.85 1.48
N ASP A 33 -2.40 9.78 2.10
CA ASP A 33 -2.93 8.42 1.95
C ASP A 33 -3.87 8.13 3.11
N GLY A 34 -5.16 7.99 2.80
CA GLY A 34 -6.22 7.79 3.77
C GLY A 34 -6.26 6.37 4.28
N MET A 35 -6.34 6.22 5.61
CA MET A 35 -6.40 4.92 6.27
C MET A 35 -7.57 4.84 7.25
N GLY A 36 -8.18 3.66 7.36
CA GLY A 36 -9.36 3.44 8.21
C GLY A 36 -10.24 2.27 7.74
N GLY A 37 -9.94 1.69 6.58
CA GLY A 37 -10.81 0.70 5.94
C GLY A 37 -12.13 1.36 5.53
N ALA A 38 -13.26 0.67 5.66
CA ALA A 38 -14.59 1.23 5.34
C ALA A 38 -15.04 2.43 6.22
N ARG A 39 -14.14 3.07 6.97
CA ARG A 39 -14.39 4.12 7.96
C ARG A 39 -13.52 5.35 7.68
N GLY A 40 -13.88 6.12 6.66
CA GLY A 40 -13.54 7.54 6.57
C GLY A 40 -12.08 7.89 6.24
N GLY A 41 -11.27 6.96 5.72
CA GLY A 41 -9.91 7.28 5.26
C GLY A 41 -9.92 8.42 4.23
N GLU A 42 -10.91 8.41 3.33
CA GLU A 42 -11.15 9.42 2.32
C GLU A 42 -11.57 10.78 2.88
N VAL A 43 -12.13 10.79 4.10
CA VAL A 43 -12.49 12.01 4.84
C VAL A 43 -11.25 12.57 5.52
N ALA A 44 -10.45 11.71 6.14
CA ALA A 44 -9.22 12.12 6.82
C ALA A 44 -8.20 12.73 5.84
N SER A 45 -7.92 12.06 4.72
CA SER A 45 -6.96 12.56 3.72
C SER A 45 -7.39 13.89 3.11
N GLN A 46 -8.69 14.04 2.81
CA GLN A 46 -9.25 15.28 2.30
C GLN A 46 -9.12 16.43 3.32
N MET A 47 -9.42 16.17 4.60
CA MET A 47 -9.27 17.16 5.66
C MET A 47 -7.81 17.59 5.86
N ALA A 48 -6.86 16.66 5.75
CA ALA A 48 -5.44 16.97 5.82
C ALA A 48 -4.99 17.90 4.69
N CYS A 49 -5.38 17.64 3.44
CA CYS A 49 -5.07 18.55 2.32
C CYS A 49 -5.74 19.92 2.50
N GLN A 50 -7.00 19.96 2.95
CA GLN A 50 -7.73 21.22 3.16
C GLN A 50 -7.10 22.11 4.22
N ALA A 51 -6.53 21.52 5.28
CA ALA A 51 -5.87 22.27 6.34
C ALA A 51 -4.64 23.05 5.85
N LEU A 52 -4.01 22.64 4.75
CA LEU A 52 -2.83 23.28 4.18
C LEU A 52 -3.16 24.49 3.30
N LEU A 53 -4.42 24.69 2.90
CA LEU A 53 -4.82 25.75 1.97
C LEU A 53 -4.48 27.16 2.46
N GLY A 54 -4.41 27.37 3.78
CA GLY A 54 -4.08 28.65 4.39
C GLY A 54 -2.58 28.93 4.54
N LEU A 55 -1.70 28.03 4.08
CA LEU A 55 -0.26 28.32 3.94
C LEU A 55 -0.06 29.22 2.73
N GLU A 56 0.85 30.19 2.78
CA GLU A 56 1.08 31.13 1.68
C GLU A 56 2.56 31.10 1.27
N PRO A 57 2.95 30.24 0.32
CA PRO A 57 4.31 30.20 -0.19
C PRO A 57 4.70 31.54 -0.87
N PRO A 58 5.96 31.99 -0.80
CA PRO A 58 7.09 31.33 -0.14
C PRO A 58 7.25 31.66 1.34
N GLU A 59 6.32 32.41 1.95
CA GLU A 59 6.40 32.94 3.32
C GLU A 59 5.92 31.92 4.37
N VAL A 60 6.46 30.69 4.33
CA VAL A 60 6.13 29.62 5.27
C VAL A 60 7.41 29.08 5.91
N ASP A 61 7.53 29.25 7.22
CA ASP A 61 8.61 28.67 8.01
C ASP A 61 8.21 27.32 8.64
N GLU A 62 9.17 26.67 9.31
CA GLU A 62 8.96 25.39 9.97
C GLU A 62 7.86 25.43 11.03
N GLU A 63 7.76 26.52 11.80
CA GLU A 63 6.75 26.63 12.86
C GLU A 63 5.36 26.74 12.25
N ARG A 64 5.19 27.57 11.22
CA ARG A 64 3.91 27.71 10.52
C ARG A 64 3.45 26.42 9.87
N LEU A 65 4.37 25.67 9.28
CA LEU A 65 4.06 24.35 8.74
C LEU A 65 3.69 23.36 9.85
N ARG A 66 4.41 23.37 10.98
CA ARG A 66 4.11 22.53 12.15
C ARG A 66 2.71 22.80 12.70
N GLU A 67 2.34 24.07 12.85
CA GLU A 67 1.01 24.51 13.29
C GLU A 67 -0.09 24.00 12.35
N ALA A 68 0.11 24.13 11.03
CA ALA A 68 -0.87 23.67 10.05
C ALA A 68 -1.07 22.15 10.10
N ILE A 69 0.00 21.37 10.26
CA ILE A 69 -0.07 19.91 10.42
C ILE A 69 -0.74 19.52 11.74
N ALA A 70 -0.42 20.22 12.83
CA ALA A 70 -1.06 19.99 14.13
C ALA A 70 -2.57 20.31 14.09
N ALA A 71 -2.95 21.42 13.44
CA ALA A 71 -4.36 21.77 13.23
C ALA A 71 -5.10 20.75 12.37
N ALA A 72 -4.45 20.20 11.33
CA ALA A 72 -4.99 19.10 10.54
C ALA A 72 -5.27 17.87 11.41
N ASN A 73 -4.30 17.47 12.25
CA ASN A 73 -4.46 16.36 13.18
C ASN A 73 -5.63 16.59 14.15
N GLU A 74 -5.69 17.76 14.79
CA GLU A 74 -6.75 18.10 15.73
C GLU A 74 -8.14 18.04 15.07
N ALA A 75 -8.26 18.57 13.84
CA ALA A 75 -9.51 18.54 13.10
C ALA A 75 -9.99 17.10 12.81
N ILE A 76 -9.06 16.23 12.37
CA ILE A 76 -9.37 14.82 12.07
C ILE A 76 -9.76 14.07 13.35
N VAL A 77 -8.98 14.22 14.44
CA VAL A 77 -9.29 13.60 15.75
C VAL A 77 -10.66 14.04 16.26
N LYS A 78 -10.93 15.35 16.22
CA LYS A 78 -12.21 15.92 16.68
C LYS A 78 -13.39 15.33 15.90
N ARG A 79 -13.26 15.19 14.59
CA ARG A 79 -14.32 14.64 13.74
C ARG A 79 -14.50 13.12 13.94
N SER A 80 -13.40 12.38 14.07
CA SER A 80 -13.37 10.94 14.38
C SER A 80 -14.08 10.63 15.71
N LEU A 81 -13.92 11.49 16.72
CA LEU A 81 -14.60 11.37 18.02
C LEU A 81 -16.09 11.78 17.99
N ALA A 82 -16.45 12.73 17.13
CA ALA A 82 -17.83 13.23 17.03
C ALA A 82 -18.75 12.29 16.23
N GLU A 83 -18.20 11.59 15.24
CA GLU A 83 -18.96 10.80 14.26
C GLU A 83 -18.57 9.32 14.34
N ALA A 84 -19.44 8.48 14.92
CA ALA A 84 -19.13 7.07 15.18
C ALA A 84 -18.75 6.25 13.93
N HIS A 85 -19.21 6.64 12.74
CA HIS A 85 -18.89 5.97 11.48
C HIS A 85 -17.49 6.33 10.93
N LEU A 86 -16.86 7.39 11.47
CA LEU A 86 -15.50 7.83 11.16
C LEU A 86 -14.50 7.43 12.25
N ALA A 87 -14.94 6.66 13.24
CA ALA A 87 -14.11 6.28 14.38
C ALA A 87 -12.88 5.49 13.91
N GLY A 88 -11.70 6.04 14.23
CA GLY A 88 -10.40 5.46 13.88
C GLY A 88 -9.88 5.85 12.50
N MET A 89 -10.54 6.78 11.79
CA MET A 89 -9.98 7.32 10.54
C MET A 89 -8.64 8.02 10.79
N GLY A 90 -7.74 7.92 9.84
CA GLY A 90 -6.48 8.62 9.83
C GLY A 90 -5.94 8.79 8.41
N THR A 91 -4.81 9.46 8.28
CA THR A 91 -4.16 9.66 6.99
C THR A 91 -2.67 9.91 7.17
N THR A 92 -1.88 9.56 6.17
CA THR A 92 -0.53 10.11 6.03
C THR A 92 -0.61 11.57 5.57
N LEU A 93 0.51 12.27 5.62
CA LEU A 93 0.72 13.57 4.99
C LEU A 93 2.19 13.69 4.57
N THR A 94 2.42 13.95 3.29
CA THR A 94 3.71 14.43 2.79
C THR A 94 3.47 15.70 1.99
N VAL A 95 4.06 16.81 2.44
CA VAL A 95 3.87 18.14 1.87
C VAL A 95 5.20 18.79 1.53
N ALA A 96 5.25 19.49 0.41
CA ALA A 96 6.36 20.32 -0.04
C ALA A 96 5.87 21.76 -0.23
N VAL A 97 6.48 22.69 0.50
CA VAL A 97 6.18 24.13 0.45
C VAL A 97 7.39 24.84 -0.15
N ALA A 98 7.20 25.53 -1.27
CA ALA A 98 8.29 26.24 -1.93
C ALA A 98 8.76 27.40 -1.05
N GLY A 99 10.07 27.53 -0.91
CA GLY A 99 10.74 28.65 -0.26
C GLY A 99 11.85 29.20 -1.14
N GLU A 100 12.69 30.07 -0.57
CA GLU A 100 13.87 30.55 -1.27
C GLU A 100 14.87 29.40 -1.52
N GLY A 101 15.13 29.09 -2.79
CA GLY A 101 16.13 28.10 -3.20
C GLY A 101 15.77 26.62 -3.00
N GLY A 102 14.53 26.30 -2.63
CA GLY A 102 14.15 24.92 -2.35
C GLY A 102 12.73 24.71 -1.85
N PHE A 103 12.53 23.57 -1.20
CA PHE A 103 11.27 23.20 -0.56
C PHE A 103 11.48 22.93 0.93
N LEU A 104 10.59 23.45 1.76
CA LEU A 104 10.37 22.95 3.10
C LEU A 104 9.44 21.73 3.02
N ILE A 105 9.94 20.58 3.47
CA ILE A 105 9.19 19.31 3.52
C ILE A 105 8.61 19.11 4.90
N GLY A 106 7.33 18.70 4.95
CA GLY A 106 6.68 18.19 6.14
C GLY A 106 6.16 16.77 5.91
N HIS A 107 6.44 15.86 6.83
CA HIS A 107 6.14 14.44 6.62
C HIS A 107 5.63 13.72 7.87
N VAL A 108 4.54 12.96 7.69
CA VAL A 108 3.93 12.04 8.64
C VAL A 108 3.37 10.83 7.89
N GLY A 109 3.98 9.65 8.03
CA GLY A 109 3.42 8.40 7.52
C GLY A 109 4.45 7.63 6.73
N ASP A 110 4.02 6.85 5.75
CA ASP A 110 4.89 6.05 4.87
C ASP A 110 4.70 6.39 3.37
N SER A 111 3.87 7.38 3.06
CA SER A 111 3.99 8.13 1.80
C SER A 111 5.38 8.74 1.68
N ARG A 112 5.85 9.01 0.46
CA ARG A 112 7.26 9.38 0.24
C ARG A 112 7.44 10.66 -0.55
N ALA A 113 8.54 11.35 -0.27
CA ALA A 113 9.10 12.36 -1.15
C ALA A 113 10.43 11.87 -1.73
N TYR A 114 10.66 12.10 -3.02
CA TYR A 114 11.90 11.79 -3.71
C TYR A 114 12.40 13.01 -4.49
N LEU A 115 13.72 13.17 -4.56
CA LEU A 115 14.40 14.12 -5.44
C LEU A 115 15.14 13.36 -6.53
N LEU A 116 14.87 13.67 -7.79
CA LEU A 116 15.73 13.31 -8.92
C LEU A 116 16.62 14.52 -9.25
N HIS A 117 17.92 14.37 -8.99
CA HIS A 117 18.95 15.38 -9.29
C HIS A 117 20.09 14.70 -10.06
N ASP A 118 20.48 15.27 -11.21
CA ASP A 118 21.53 14.72 -12.08
C ASP A 118 21.35 13.21 -12.39
N GLY A 119 20.10 12.80 -12.60
CA GLY A 119 19.73 11.41 -12.90
C GLY A 119 19.84 10.45 -11.71
N LYS A 120 20.10 10.94 -10.50
CA LYS A 120 20.13 10.13 -9.26
C LYS A 120 18.87 10.38 -8.46
N LEU A 121 18.15 9.32 -8.15
CA LEU A 121 17.00 9.36 -7.27
C LEU A 121 17.46 9.25 -5.82
N GLN A 122 16.95 10.14 -4.98
CA GLN A 122 17.13 10.11 -3.54
C GLN A 122 15.77 10.15 -2.87
N GLN A 123 15.47 9.16 -2.02
CA GLN A 123 14.36 9.24 -1.09
C GLN A 123 14.70 10.28 0.00
N LEU A 124 13.82 11.25 0.19
CA LEU A 124 14.00 12.36 1.13
C LEU A 124 13.40 12.05 2.51
N THR A 125 12.25 11.37 2.54
CA THR A 125 11.50 11.05 3.77
C THR A 125 11.88 9.67 4.29
N ALA A 126 11.75 9.46 5.60
CA ALA A 126 11.90 8.16 6.22
C ALA A 126 10.54 7.64 6.67
N ASP A 127 10.13 6.46 6.17
CA ASP A 127 8.80 5.91 6.46
C ASP A 127 8.56 5.75 7.97
N HIS A 128 7.47 6.32 8.46
CA HIS A 128 6.93 6.06 9.78
C HIS A 128 6.10 4.76 9.77
N SER A 129 6.75 3.66 9.42
CA SER A 129 6.20 2.31 9.45
C SER A 129 7.01 1.42 10.39
N TRP A 130 6.46 0.26 10.75
CA TRP A 130 7.14 -0.73 11.58
C TRP A 130 8.44 -1.19 10.92
N VAL A 131 8.38 -1.50 9.62
CA VAL A 131 9.57 -1.88 8.84
C VAL A 131 10.54 -0.71 8.66
N GLY A 132 10.03 0.52 8.51
CA GLY A 132 10.87 1.72 8.48
C GLY A 132 11.68 1.90 9.76
N GLU A 133 11.09 1.62 10.92
CA GLU A 133 11.81 1.67 12.20
C GLU A 133 12.85 0.55 12.33
N MET A 134 12.52 -0.67 11.89
CA MET A 134 13.49 -1.79 11.88
C MET A 134 14.68 -1.52 10.95
N LEU A 135 14.43 -0.94 9.76
CA LEU A 135 15.48 -0.51 8.82
C LEU A 135 16.40 0.54 9.46
N ARG A 136 15.82 1.56 10.10
CA ARG A 136 16.60 2.61 10.79
C ARG A 136 17.51 2.05 11.89
N ARG A 137 17.08 1.00 12.56
CA ARG A 137 17.86 0.31 13.60
C ARG A 137 18.87 -0.71 13.05
N GLY A 138 18.87 -0.95 11.74
CA GLY A 138 19.70 -1.96 11.10
C GLY A 138 19.31 -3.40 11.45
N GLU A 139 18.06 -3.62 11.87
CA GLU A 139 17.53 -4.93 12.25
C GLU A 139 17.18 -5.79 11.02
N ILE A 140 16.83 -5.14 9.90
CA ILE A 140 16.51 -5.77 8.61
C ILE A 140 17.15 -4.98 7.47
N THR A 141 17.26 -5.62 6.31
CA THR A 141 17.64 -5.02 5.03
C THR A 141 16.43 -4.52 4.25
N GLU A 142 16.63 -3.63 3.27
CA GLU A 142 15.55 -3.15 2.38
C GLU A 142 14.82 -4.30 1.66
N ALA A 143 15.57 -5.32 1.23
CA ALA A 143 15.01 -6.51 0.59
C ALA A 143 14.12 -7.33 1.54
N GLU A 144 14.45 -7.38 2.84
CA GLU A 144 13.63 -8.03 3.86
C GLU A 144 12.40 -7.21 4.22
N ALA A 145 12.54 -5.87 4.32
CA ALA A 145 11.43 -4.96 4.57
C ALA A 145 10.34 -5.06 3.51
N ALA A 146 10.71 -5.17 2.23
CA ALA A 146 9.78 -5.25 1.10
C ALA A 146 8.83 -6.46 1.14
N ILE A 147 9.25 -7.57 1.77
CA ILE A 147 8.45 -8.80 1.89
C ILE A 147 7.99 -9.09 3.32
N HIS A 148 8.22 -8.15 4.24
CA HIS A 148 7.95 -8.36 5.65
C HIS A 148 6.43 -8.44 5.93
N PRO A 149 5.95 -9.37 6.78
CA PRO A 149 4.52 -9.52 7.08
C PRO A 149 3.86 -8.26 7.65
N HIS A 150 4.64 -7.40 8.31
CA HIS A 150 4.18 -6.16 8.93
C HIS A 150 4.57 -4.89 8.14
N ARG A 151 4.86 -5.01 6.84
CA ARG A 151 5.26 -3.86 5.99
C ARG A 151 4.23 -2.73 5.95
N SER A 152 2.94 -3.06 6.04
CA SER A 152 1.83 -2.09 5.99
C SER A 152 1.43 -1.52 7.36
N ILE A 153 2.19 -1.80 8.43
CA ILE A 153 1.89 -1.24 9.77
C ILE A 153 2.54 0.13 9.88
N ILE A 154 1.72 1.18 9.85
CA ILE A 154 2.14 2.57 10.09
C ILE A 154 2.29 2.82 11.60
N THR A 155 3.36 3.51 11.99
CA THR A 155 3.67 3.89 13.38
C THR A 155 3.33 5.34 13.70
N ARG A 156 3.08 6.18 12.68
CA ARG A 156 2.65 7.57 12.85
C ARG A 156 1.73 8.00 11.71
N ALA A 157 0.55 8.50 12.04
CA ALA A 157 -0.41 9.06 11.09
C ALA A 157 -1.14 10.25 11.72
N LEU A 158 -1.78 11.08 10.90
CA LEU A 158 -2.72 12.09 11.38
C LEU A 158 -4.04 11.42 11.75
N GLY A 159 -4.71 11.91 12.81
CA GLY A 159 -6.02 11.43 13.24
C GLY A 159 -6.02 10.27 14.22
N THR A 160 -4.90 9.54 14.35
CA THR A 160 -4.80 8.36 15.23
C THR A 160 -4.51 8.73 16.67
N ASP A 161 -3.66 9.74 16.87
CA ASP A 161 -3.21 10.22 18.18
C ASP A 161 -3.58 11.69 18.38
N THR A 162 -3.74 12.10 19.65
CA THR A 162 -4.11 13.49 19.99
C THR A 162 -3.02 14.49 19.65
N SER A 163 -1.76 14.06 19.55
CA SER A 163 -0.62 14.87 19.16
C SER A 163 0.20 14.15 18.11
N VAL A 164 0.66 14.88 17.09
CA VAL A 164 1.58 14.38 16.07
C VAL A 164 2.85 15.21 16.03
N GLN A 165 4.00 14.56 15.87
CA GLN A 165 5.27 15.22 15.61
C GLN A 165 5.67 14.98 14.15
N PRO A 166 5.53 16.00 13.28
CA PRO A 166 5.97 15.88 11.90
C PRO A 166 7.49 16.01 11.81
N ASP A 167 8.06 15.27 10.86
CA ASP A 167 9.43 15.46 10.41
C ASP A 167 9.42 16.68 9.47
N LEU A 168 10.23 17.70 9.80
CA LEU A 168 10.35 18.93 9.02
C LEU A 168 11.81 19.14 8.62
N PHE A 169 12.07 19.44 7.36
CA PHE A 169 13.41 19.73 6.86
C PHE A 169 13.38 20.45 5.51
N PHE A 170 14.43 21.22 5.22
CA PHE A 170 14.59 21.92 3.95
C PHE A 170 15.38 21.09 2.93
N VAL A 171 14.95 21.12 1.68
CA VAL A 171 15.59 20.43 0.56
C VAL A 171 15.91 21.45 -0.55
N PRO A 172 17.19 21.66 -0.89
CA PRO A 172 17.56 22.49 -2.03
C PRO A 172 16.95 21.95 -3.33
N PHE A 173 16.46 22.84 -4.17
CA PHE A 173 15.82 22.47 -5.43
C PHE A 173 16.08 23.53 -6.49
N GLY A 174 16.59 23.10 -7.65
CA GLY A 174 16.97 23.99 -8.73
C GLY A 174 16.42 23.57 -10.11
N PRO A 175 16.77 24.34 -11.15
CA PRO A 175 16.42 23.98 -12.52
C PRO A 175 16.95 22.60 -12.91
N GLY A 176 16.10 21.80 -13.55
CA GLY A 176 16.43 20.44 -13.96
C GLY A 176 16.10 19.37 -12.93
N ASP A 177 15.86 19.75 -11.67
CA ASP A 177 15.43 18.83 -10.62
C ASP A 177 13.96 18.44 -10.80
N ARG A 178 13.64 17.23 -10.34
CA ARG A 178 12.27 16.75 -10.25
C ARG A 178 11.98 16.26 -8.84
N LEU A 179 10.97 16.84 -8.21
CA LEU A 179 10.46 16.40 -6.92
C LEU A 179 9.24 15.50 -7.17
N LEU A 180 9.20 14.34 -6.53
CA LEU A 180 8.06 13.43 -6.55
C LEU A 180 7.52 13.30 -5.12
N LEU A 181 6.23 13.52 -4.94
CA LEU A 181 5.48 13.08 -3.76
C LEU A 181 4.60 11.90 -4.17
N CYS A 182 4.52 10.83 -3.39
CA CYS A 182 3.66 9.69 -3.72
C CYS A 182 3.11 8.96 -2.49
N SER A 183 1.93 8.35 -2.64
CA SER A 183 1.42 7.34 -1.69
C SER A 183 2.19 6.02 -1.81
N ASP A 184 1.96 5.10 -0.88
CA ASP A 184 2.66 3.81 -0.86
C ASP A 184 2.24 2.89 -2.03
N GLY A 185 1.09 3.15 -2.65
CA GLY A 185 0.64 2.45 -3.85
C GLY A 185 1.57 2.61 -5.05
N LEU A 186 2.43 3.65 -5.09
CA LEU A 186 3.53 3.73 -6.05
C LEU A 186 4.74 2.91 -5.57
N SER A 187 5.32 3.26 -4.42
CA SER A 187 6.59 2.71 -3.93
C SER A 187 6.50 1.24 -3.51
N GLY A 188 5.31 0.75 -3.22
CA GLY A 188 5.02 -0.66 -2.97
C GLY A 188 4.92 -1.51 -4.24
N MET A 189 4.71 -0.90 -5.41
CA MET A 189 4.49 -1.60 -6.68
C MET A 189 5.61 -1.39 -7.71
N VAL A 190 6.30 -0.25 -7.65
CA VAL A 190 7.34 0.16 -8.61
C VAL A 190 8.64 0.36 -7.84
N SER A 191 9.74 -0.23 -8.32
CA SER A 191 11.04 -0.08 -7.64
C SER A 191 11.61 1.32 -7.84
N ASP A 192 12.48 1.74 -6.93
CA ASP A 192 13.16 3.04 -6.99
C ASP A 192 13.93 3.22 -8.30
N GLU A 193 14.51 2.17 -8.88
CA GLU A 193 15.17 2.26 -10.20
C GLU A 193 14.18 2.56 -11.32
N ASP A 194 13.03 1.90 -11.33
CA ASP A 194 11.99 2.13 -12.34
C ASP A 194 11.35 3.52 -12.13
N ILE A 195 11.20 3.99 -10.88
CA ILE A 195 10.78 5.37 -10.56
C ILE A 195 11.78 6.38 -11.10
N ALA A 196 13.09 6.17 -10.89
CA ALA A 196 14.15 7.05 -11.39
C ALA A 196 14.13 7.16 -12.92
N GLU A 197 13.97 6.02 -13.60
CA GLU A 197 13.90 5.95 -15.06
C GLU A 197 12.68 6.74 -15.56
N LEU A 198 11.50 6.52 -14.97
CA LEU A 198 10.26 7.23 -15.34
C LEU A 198 10.32 8.72 -15.05
N LEU A 199 10.88 9.14 -13.91
CA LEU A 199 11.08 10.56 -13.62
C LEU A 199 12.04 11.21 -14.62
N GLY A 200 13.05 10.49 -15.11
CA GLY A 200 14.02 10.97 -16.10
C GLY A 200 13.49 11.11 -17.53
N LEU A 201 12.23 10.75 -17.80
CA LEU A 201 11.61 10.91 -19.11
C LEU A 201 11.61 12.38 -19.58
N PRO A 202 11.89 12.66 -20.87
CA PRO A 202 11.76 13.99 -21.47
C PRO A 202 10.28 14.34 -21.75
N GLU A 203 9.42 14.10 -20.77
CA GLU A 203 8.01 14.46 -20.76
C GLU A 203 7.76 15.61 -19.79
N ASP A 204 6.64 16.29 -19.96
CA ASP A 204 6.15 17.28 -19.01
C ASP A 204 5.75 16.58 -17.68
N PRO A 205 5.66 17.33 -16.55
CA PRO A 205 5.39 16.70 -15.26
C PRO A 205 4.07 15.92 -15.21
N GLN A 206 3.07 16.31 -16.01
CA GLN A 206 1.78 15.62 -16.08
C GLN A 206 1.92 14.24 -16.75
N GLY A 207 2.61 14.16 -17.90
CA GLY A 207 2.87 12.90 -18.60
C GLY A 207 3.65 11.91 -17.73
N VAL A 208 4.62 12.41 -16.96
CA VAL A 208 5.39 11.59 -16.00
C VAL A 208 4.53 11.10 -14.84
N ALA A 209 3.70 11.97 -14.24
CA ALA A 209 2.78 11.57 -13.19
C ALA A 209 1.85 10.43 -13.65
N GLU A 210 1.26 10.55 -14.83
CA GLU A 210 0.42 9.49 -15.38
C GLU A 210 1.22 8.22 -15.72
N ALA A 211 2.48 8.34 -16.16
CA ALA A 211 3.32 7.18 -16.45
C ALA A 211 3.65 6.38 -15.18
N LEU A 212 3.94 7.06 -14.08
CA LEU A 212 4.17 6.46 -12.75
C LEU A 212 2.92 5.71 -12.27
N VAL A 213 1.75 6.35 -12.30
CA VAL A 213 0.47 5.71 -11.93
C VAL A 213 0.17 4.50 -12.82
N ARG A 214 0.32 4.63 -14.15
CA ARG A 214 0.12 3.50 -15.08
C ARG A 214 1.07 2.34 -14.78
N ALA A 215 2.32 2.61 -14.39
CA ALA A 215 3.28 1.58 -14.04
C ALA A 215 2.85 0.82 -12.77
N ALA A 216 2.42 1.53 -11.73
CA ALA A 216 1.93 0.91 -10.48
C ALA A 216 0.67 0.06 -10.72
N VAL A 217 -0.31 0.58 -11.48
CA VAL A 217 -1.52 -0.16 -11.84
C VAL A 217 -1.19 -1.40 -12.67
N ALA A 218 -0.27 -1.28 -13.64
CA ALA A 218 0.16 -2.41 -14.46
C ALA A 218 0.95 -3.49 -13.68
N ALA A 219 1.62 -3.10 -12.59
CA ALA A 219 2.33 -4.03 -11.70
C ALA A 219 1.39 -4.80 -10.77
N GLY A 220 0.10 -4.43 -10.71
CA GLY A 220 -0.92 -5.14 -9.95
C GLY A 220 -2.00 -4.23 -9.38
N GLY A 221 -1.69 -2.94 -9.13
CA GLY A 221 -2.64 -1.97 -8.58
C GLY A 221 -3.33 -2.45 -7.31
N GLU A 222 -2.54 -2.97 -6.35
CA GLU A 222 -3.06 -3.53 -5.10
C GLU A 222 -3.64 -2.46 -4.15
N ASP A 223 -3.20 -1.21 -4.34
CA ASP A 223 -3.62 -0.06 -3.55
C ASP A 223 -4.08 1.13 -4.42
N ASN A 224 -4.63 2.14 -3.75
CA ASN A 224 -4.74 3.49 -4.29
C ASN A 224 -3.35 4.02 -4.60
N VAL A 225 -3.20 4.73 -5.71
CA VAL A 225 -1.90 5.29 -6.11
C VAL A 225 -2.08 6.74 -6.49
N THR A 226 -1.34 7.61 -5.83
CA THR A 226 -1.37 9.06 -6.05
C THR A 226 0.04 9.59 -6.12
N VAL A 227 0.32 10.42 -7.12
CA VAL A 227 1.64 11.01 -7.34
C VAL A 227 1.52 12.48 -7.73
N VAL A 228 2.41 13.31 -7.20
CA VAL A 228 2.60 14.70 -7.62
C VAL A 228 4.05 14.86 -8.05
N VAL A 229 4.27 15.30 -9.29
CA VAL A 229 5.59 15.55 -9.86
C VAL A 229 5.75 17.05 -10.06
N VAL A 230 6.80 17.63 -9.48
CA VAL A 230 7.13 19.06 -9.58
C VAL A 230 8.47 19.23 -10.28
N VAL A 231 8.54 20.16 -11.22
CA VAL A 231 9.78 20.48 -11.95
C VAL A 231 10.10 21.97 -11.84
N GLY A 232 11.38 22.28 -11.67
CA GLY A 232 11.93 23.63 -11.71
C GLY A 232 12.42 23.98 -13.11
N GLN A 233 11.94 25.09 -13.66
CA GLN A 233 12.44 25.63 -14.93
C GLN A 233 13.07 27.01 -14.71
N GLU A 234 14.15 27.30 -15.42
CA GLU A 234 14.65 28.66 -15.52
C GLU A 234 13.55 29.57 -16.07
N GLN A 235 13.39 30.75 -15.47
CA GLN A 235 12.57 31.78 -16.09
C GLN A 235 13.39 32.31 -17.27
N GLU A 236 12.96 32.03 -18.49
CA GLU A 236 13.47 32.79 -19.64
C GLU A 236 13.06 34.25 -19.41
N GLU A 237 14.04 35.13 -19.18
CA GLU A 237 13.82 36.57 -19.20
C GLU A 237 13.49 36.97 -20.65
N THR A 238 12.23 36.84 -21.04
CA THR A 238 11.74 37.48 -22.26
C THR A 238 11.84 38.98 -22.05
N THR A 239 12.88 39.58 -22.66
CA THR A 239 12.98 41.03 -22.83
C THR A 239 11.92 41.44 -23.85
N GLU A 240 10.65 41.46 -23.45
CA GLU A 240 9.59 42.06 -24.24
C GLU A 240 9.46 43.53 -23.87
N GLU A 241 9.77 44.37 -24.85
CA GLU A 241 9.61 45.81 -24.85
C GLU A 241 8.19 46.21 -24.44
N ALA A 242 8.11 47.30 -23.69
CA ALA A 242 6.90 47.90 -23.14
C ALA A 242 5.72 47.95 -24.14
N GLY A 243 4.62 47.29 -23.79
CA GLY A 243 3.38 47.45 -24.53
C GLY A 243 2.21 46.62 -24.01
N GLN A 244 1.37 47.27 -23.18
CA GLN A 244 -0.05 46.98 -22.95
C GLN A 244 -0.41 45.99 -21.83
N SER A 245 -0.73 46.60 -20.70
CA SER A 245 -1.77 46.25 -19.74
C SER A 245 -2.64 45.02 -20.09
N ALA A 246 -2.36 43.89 -19.45
CA ALA A 246 -3.33 42.86 -19.16
C ALA A 246 -3.40 42.69 -17.63
N SER A 247 -4.32 43.43 -17.01
CA SER A 247 -4.79 43.12 -15.66
C SER A 247 -5.67 41.87 -15.75
N GLY A 248 -5.05 40.70 -15.65
CA GLY A 248 -5.73 39.45 -15.35
C GLY A 248 -4.92 38.80 -14.25
N SER A 249 -5.47 38.71 -13.03
CA SER A 249 -4.91 37.77 -12.07
C SER A 249 -5.08 36.38 -12.67
N GLU A 250 -3.99 35.75 -13.12
CA GLU A 250 -3.97 34.30 -13.28
C GLU A 250 -4.35 33.76 -11.90
N ALA A 251 -5.57 33.25 -11.78
CA ALA A 251 -6.02 32.65 -10.55
C ALA A 251 -5.07 31.47 -10.28
N ASP A 252 -4.49 31.41 -9.09
CA ASP A 252 -3.80 30.20 -8.64
C ASP A 252 -4.78 29.04 -8.71
N ASP A 253 -4.68 28.22 -9.76
CA ASP A 253 -5.52 27.05 -9.93
C ASP A 253 -5.18 26.06 -8.82
N ILE A 254 -6.02 26.05 -7.78
CA ILE A 254 -5.95 25.09 -6.69
C ILE A 254 -6.60 23.80 -7.18
N LEU A 255 -5.79 22.76 -7.34
CA LEU A 255 -6.28 21.43 -7.64
C LEU A 255 -6.24 20.57 -6.37
N LEU A 256 -7.42 20.24 -5.86
CA LEU A 256 -7.63 19.36 -4.71
C LEU A 256 -8.37 18.10 -5.19
N GLY A 257 -7.77 16.93 -5.04
CA GLY A 257 -8.32 15.66 -5.50
C GLY A 257 -8.41 14.60 -4.39
N PRO A 258 -9.05 13.44 -4.69
CA PRO A 258 -9.35 12.95 -6.03
C PRO A 258 -10.72 13.45 -6.50
N LEU A 259 -10.74 14.19 -7.62
CA LEU A 259 -11.97 14.78 -8.20
C LEU A 259 -12.88 13.73 -8.86
N ASP A 260 -12.44 12.47 -8.98
CA ASP A 260 -13.22 11.37 -9.54
C ASP A 260 -14.21 10.80 -8.52
N ARG A 261 -15.06 11.67 -7.97
CA ARG A 261 -16.27 11.30 -7.24
C ARG A 261 -17.47 11.64 -8.12
N GLY A 262 -17.59 10.91 -9.24
CA GLY A 262 -18.76 10.93 -10.11
C GLY A 262 -18.78 12.02 -11.20
N ALA A 263 -17.76 12.08 -12.04
CA ALA A 263 -17.88 12.73 -13.35
C ALA A 263 -17.00 12.00 -14.38
N GLU A 264 -17.66 11.35 -15.35
CA GLU A 264 -17.06 11.02 -16.64
C GLU A 264 -16.57 12.31 -17.31
N GLN A 265 -15.34 12.79 -17.05
CA GLN A 265 -14.76 13.87 -17.86
C GLN A 265 -13.25 14.08 -17.72
N VAL A 266 -12.44 13.03 -17.95
CA VAL A 266 -11.09 13.20 -18.55
C VAL A 266 -10.92 12.15 -19.66
N ALA A 267 -11.88 12.11 -20.57
CA ALA A 267 -11.78 11.34 -21.80
C ALA A 267 -12.00 12.27 -22.99
N GLN A 268 -11.08 13.23 -23.18
CA GLN A 268 -10.91 13.97 -24.43
C GLN A 268 -9.69 14.89 -24.36
N SER A 269 -8.49 14.35 -24.56
CA SER A 269 -7.59 14.84 -25.62
C SER A 269 -6.30 14.03 -25.70
N ARG A 270 -5.95 13.69 -26.94
CA ARG A 270 -4.65 13.20 -27.43
C ARG A 270 -4.27 11.76 -27.07
N THR A 271 -4.62 10.90 -28.02
CA THR A 271 -3.81 9.76 -28.46
C THR A 271 -2.31 10.13 -28.53
N ARG A 272 -1.57 9.91 -27.44
CA ARG A 272 -0.12 9.73 -27.47
C ARG A 272 0.18 8.26 -27.28
N ARG A 273 0.98 7.74 -28.22
CA ARG A 273 1.34 6.32 -28.35
C ARG A 273 1.97 5.79 -27.05
N PRO A 274 1.69 4.53 -26.67
CA PRO A 274 2.00 4.01 -25.34
C PRO A 274 3.47 3.59 -25.18
N LEU A 275 3.85 3.38 -23.91
CA LEU A 275 5.02 2.75 -23.26
C LEU A 275 5.71 1.54 -23.95
N MET A 276 5.33 1.15 -25.17
CA MET A 276 5.89 0.02 -25.92
C MET A 276 7.41 0.13 -26.17
N ALA A 277 8.00 1.32 -26.05
CA ALA A 277 9.45 1.51 -26.13
C ALA A 277 10.18 1.05 -24.85
N TRP A 278 9.57 1.27 -23.67
CA TRP A 278 10.16 0.97 -22.37
C TRP A 278 10.24 -0.54 -22.10
N GLN A 279 9.15 -1.27 -22.39
CA GLN A 279 9.15 -2.74 -22.29
C GLN A 279 10.07 -3.41 -23.31
N ARG A 280 10.41 -2.75 -24.44
CA ARG A 280 11.30 -3.31 -25.46
C ARG A 280 12.79 -3.10 -25.17
N LEU A 281 13.17 -2.03 -24.48
CA LEU A 281 14.57 -1.75 -24.14
C LEU A 281 15.14 -2.74 -23.11
N ARG A 282 14.32 -3.31 -22.22
CA ARG A 282 14.74 -4.40 -21.31
C ARG A 282 14.94 -5.75 -22.00
N GLY A 283 14.50 -5.92 -23.26
CA GLY A 283 14.60 -7.17 -24.00
C GLY A 283 15.88 -7.34 -24.85
N ALA A 284 16.71 -6.31 -24.99
CA ALA A 284 17.81 -6.28 -25.95
C ALA A 284 19.14 -5.85 -25.33
N SER A 285 19.71 -6.67 -24.45
CA SER A 285 21.13 -6.58 -24.08
C SER A 285 21.77 -7.95 -23.86
N THR A 286 21.86 -8.74 -24.94
CA THR A 286 22.94 -9.75 -25.07
C THR A 286 23.48 -9.70 -26.49
N GLY A 287 24.80 -9.58 -26.61
CA GLY A 287 25.49 -9.10 -27.80
C GLY A 287 25.63 -10.09 -28.97
N GLY A 288 26.09 -9.54 -30.09
CA GLY A 288 26.58 -10.26 -31.26
C GLY A 288 26.13 -9.65 -32.59
N GLN A 289 27.05 -8.99 -33.30
CA GLN A 289 26.94 -8.69 -34.75
C GLN A 289 26.88 -10.02 -35.55
N PRO A 290 26.16 -10.10 -36.71
CA PRO A 290 26.80 -9.76 -38.00
C PRO A 290 25.87 -9.20 -39.12
N THR A 291 26.54 -8.88 -40.24
CA THR A 291 26.23 -8.24 -41.55
C THR A 291 24.91 -8.54 -42.31
N PRO A 292 24.51 -7.68 -43.29
CA PRO A 292 23.24 -7.80 -44.02
C PRO A 292 23.34 -8.56 -45.35
N GLY A 293 22.27 -9.27 -45.73
CA GLY A 293 22.04 -9.83 -47.07
C GLY A 293 20.59 -10.34 -47.21
N PRO A 294 19.95 -10.24 -48.39
CA PRO A 294 18.49 -10.12 -48.51
C PRO A 294 17.81 -11.44 -48.90
N GLU A 295 16.56 -11.63 -48.48
CA GLU A 295 15.42 -12.05 -49.33
C GLU A 295 14.17 -12.34 -48.50
N ALA A 296 13.02 -11.97 -49.08
CA ALA A 296 11.69 -12.19 -48.56
C ALA A 296 11.19 -13.61 -48.87
N ALA A 297 10.39 -14.20 -47.97
CA ALA A 297 9.12 -14.89 -48.28
C ALA A 297 8.62 -15.74 -47.08
N GLU A 298 7.45 -15.34 -46.58
CA GLU A 298 6.26 -16.16 -46.33
C GLU A 298 6.25 -17.45 -45.46
N VAL A 299 5.31 -17.40 -44.50
CA VAL A 299 4.34 -18.43 -44.09
C VAL A 299 4.66 -19.33 -42.87
N ALA A 300 3.95 -18.97 -41.81
CA ALA A 300 3.18 -19.79 -40.86
C ALA A 300 3.87 -20.88 -40.01
N GLY A 301 3.65 -20.71 -38.69
CA GLY A 301 3.29 -21.82 -37.81
C GLY A 301 4.41 -22.40 -36.98
N ARG A 302 4.67 -21.80 -35.82
CA ARG A 302 5.03 -22.51 -34.57
C ARG A 302 4.91 -21.55 -33.39
N LEU A 303 4.03 -21.87 -32.45
CA LEU A 303 3.94 -21.22 -31.15
C LEU A 303 5.34 -21.19 -30.49
N PRO A 304 5.79 -20.05 -29.95
CA PRO A 304 7.07 -20.02 -29.24
C PRO A 304 6.92 -20.81 -27.93
N ARG A 305 7.74 -21.85 -27.78
CA ARG A 305 7.94 -22.53 -26.50
C ARG A 305 8.49 -21.48 -25.53
N ALA A 306 7.68 -21.11 -24.54
CA ALA A 306 8.07 -20.25 -23.44
C ALA A 306 9.30 -20.84 -22.74
N THR A 307 10.42 -20.13 -22.81
CA THR A 307 11.60 -20.44 -22.01
C THR A 307 11.27 -20.16 -20.55
N PHE A 308 11.03 -21.23 -19.82
CA PHE A 308 10.75 -21.28 -18.38
C PHE A 308 11.87 -20.57 -17.60
N THR A 309 11.58 -19.38 -17.08
CA THR A 309 12.50 -18.64 -16.20
C THR A 309 12.52 -19.32 -14.82
N ARG A 310 13.72 -19.70 -14.37
CA ARG A 310 14.00 -20.36 -13.07
C ARG A 310 13.28 -19.71 -11.87
N ARG A 311 12.97 -18.41 -11.91
CA ARG A 311 12.24 -17.68 -10.85
C ARG A 311 10.83 -18.23 -10.59
N ARG A 312 10.06 -18.62 -11.61
CA ARG A 312 8.71 -19.19 -11.40
C ARG A 312 8.75 -20.58 -10.76
N VAL A 313 9.80 -21.35 -11.05
CA VAL A 313 10.04 -22.66 -10.42
C VAL A 313 10.42 -22.49 -8.95
N ILE A 314 11.21 -21.46 -8.62
CA ILE A 314 11.58 -21.16 -7.23
C ILE A 314 10.36 -20.70 -6.43
N VAL A 315 9.55 -19.79 -6.97
CA VAL A 315 8.31 -19.33 -6.30
C VAL A 315 7.34 -20.50 -6.11
N ALA A 316 7.13 -21.33 -7.15
CA ALA A 316 6.30 -22.52 -7.02
C ALA A 316 6.85 -23.51 -5.97
N ALA A 317 8.17 -23.69 -5.90
CA ALA A 317 8.79 -24.54 -4.89
C ALA A 317 8.59 -23.99 -3.47
N ILE A 318 8.74 -22.68 -3.25
CA ILE A 318 8.53 -22.03 -1.95
C ILE A 318 7.06 -22.18 -1.51
N VAL A 319 6.12 -21.95 -2.42
CA VAL A 319 4.68 -22.14 -2.13
C VAL A 319 4.39 -23.59 -1.76
N ILE A 320 4.98 -24.56 -2.48
CA ILE A 320 4.83 -25.98 -2.14
C ILE A 320 5.42 -26.29 -0.76
N VAL A 321 6.60 -25.76 -0.43
CA VAL A 321 7.20 -25.95 0.90
C VAL A 321 6.32 -25.32 1.99
N ALA A 322 5.80 -24.10 1.77
CA ALA A 322 4.90 -23.44 2.72
C ALA A 322 3.62 -24.26 2.95
N ILE A 323 3.02 -24.80 1.88
CA ILE A 323 1.86 -25.69 1.98
C ILE A 323 2.21 -26.97 2.75
N VAL A 324 3.38 -27.57 2.51
CA VAL A 324 3.83 -28.78 3.24
C VAL A 324 4.06 -28.47 4.73
N VAL A 325 4.63 -27.32 5.06
CA VAL A 325 4.84 -26.88 6.45
C VAL A 325 3.50 -26.62 7.14
N LEU A 326 2.57 -25.92 6.48
CA LEU A 326 1.22 -25.68 7.01
C LEU A 326 0.45 -26.98 7.19
N LEU A 327 0.51 -27.89 6.22
CA LEU A 327 -0.13 -29.20 6.30
C LEU A 327 0.49 -30.06 7.39
N GLY A 328 1.82 -30.04 7.53
CA GLY A 328 2.54 -30.72 8.61
C GLY A 328 2.19 -30.15 9.99
N GLY A 329 2.11 -28.82 10.11
CA GLY A 329 1.66 -28.13 11.32
C GLY A 329 0.22 -28.45 11.67
N PHE A 330 -0.67 -28.49 10.67
CA PHE A 330 -2.06 -28.89 10.85
C PHE A 330 -2.19 -30.36 11.29
N VAL A 331 -1.45 -31.29 10.67
CA VAL A 331 -1.44 -32.70 11.08
C VAL A 331 -0.89 -32.87 12.49
N ALA A 332 0.20 -32.18 12.83
CA ALA A 332 0.78 -32.20 14.17
C ALA A 332 -0.22 -31.65 15.20
N PHE A 333 -0.84 -30.51 14.92
CA PHE A 333 -1.85 -29.92 15.79
C PHE A 333 -3.08 -30.83 15.95
N ASN A 334 -3.63 -31.33 14.84
CA ASN A 334 -4.79 -32.23 14.86
C ASN A 334 -4.49 -33.52 15.65
N SER A 335 -3.26 -34.03 15.57
CA SER A 335 -2.85 -35.21 16.36
C SER A 335 -2.71 -34.95 17.86
N SER A 336 -2.62 -33.69 18.29
CA SER A 336 -2.40 -33.28 19.69
C SER A 336 -3.68 -32.91 20.45
N VAL A 337 -4.80 -32.76 19.73
CA VAL A 337 -6.07 -32.30 20.28
C VAL A 337 -7.04 -33.47 20.43
N TYR A 338 -7.81 -33.46 21.52
CA TYR A 338 -8.83 -34.47 21.81
C TYR A 338 -10.13 -33.77 22.21
N TYR A 339 -11.27 -34.43 22.02
CA TYR A 339 -12.56 -33.96 22.53
C TYR A 339 -13.45 -35.15 22.86
N VAL A 340 -14.50 -34.93 23.64
CA VAL A 340 -15.50 -35.95 23.95
C VAL A 340 -16.74 -35.71 23.09
N GLY A 341 -17.28 -36.79 22.54
CA GLY A 341 -18.47 -36.76 21.69
C GLY A 341 -19.29 -38.03 21.85
N THR A 342 -20.22 -38.25 20.92
CA THR A 342 -21.09 -39.42 20.90
C THR A 342 -20.73 -40.33 19.73
N TYR A 343 -20.50 -41.61 20.02
CA TYR A 343 -20.27 -42.64 19.02
C TYR A 343 -21.22 -43.80 19.27
N GLU A 344 -22.09 -44.11 18.29
CA GLU A 344 -23.09 -45.19 18.39
C GLU A 344 -23.92 -45.15 19.70
N GLY A 345 -24.28 -43.95 20.15
CA GLY A 345 -25.08 -43.74 21.38
C GLY A 345 -24.30 -43.82 22.70
N MET A 346 -22.98 -44.05 22.65
CA MET A 346 -22.08 -44.07 23.79
C MET A 346 -21.23 -42.79 23.84
N VAL A 347 -20.79 -42.40 25.02
CA VAL A 347 -19.84 -41.30 25.18
C VAL A 347 -18.45 -41.80 24.78
N ALA A 348 -17.79 -41.14 23.83
CA ALA A 348 -16.51 -41.55 23.29
C ALA A 348 -15.49 -40.40 23.24
N LEU A 349 -14.22 -40.74 23.36
CA LEU A 349 -13.09 -39.84 23.19
C LEU A 349 -12.61 -39.87 21.74
N TYR A 350 -12.53 -38.70 21.13
CA TYR A 350 -12.02 -38.48 19.80
C TYR A 350 -10.65 -37.82 19.83
N GLN A 351 -9.81 -38.12 18.84
CA GLN A 351 -8.56 -37.42 18.56
C GLN A 351 -8.72 -36.67 17.25
N GLY A 352 -8.43 -35.36 17.28
CA GLY A 352 -8.63 -34.44 16.16
C GLY A 352 -9.67 -33.35 16.46
N LEU A 353 -9.93 -32.50 15.47
CA LEU A 353 -10.93 -31.44 15.55
C LEU A 353 -12.33 -31.97 15.21
N PRO A 354 -13.39 -31.46 15.87
CA PRO A 354 -14.75 -31.85 15.53
C PRO A 354 -15.13 -31.32 14.13
N GLY A 355 -15.63 -32.21 13.26
CA GLY A 355 -16.16 -31.86 11.94
C GLY A 355 -15.49 -32.60 10.77
N SER A 356 -15.90 -32.24 9.55
CA SER A 356 -15.32 -32.76 8.32
C SER A 356 -14.98 -31.62 7.36
N VAL A 357 -13.90 -31.78 6.61
CA VAL A 357 -13.50 -30.85 5.54
C VAL A 357 -13.38 -31.65 4.26
N LEU A 358 -14.10 -31.22 3.22
CA LEU A 358 -14.13 -31.91 1.92
C LEU A 358 -14.51 -33.39 2.00
N GLY A 359 -15.36 -33.76 2.96
CA GLY A 359 -15.82 -35.14 3.16
C GLY A 359 -14.82 -36.06 3.90
N ILE A 360 -13.70 -35.52 4.38
CA ILE A 360 -12.75 -36.24 5.24
C ILE A 360 -13.05 -35.85 6.68
N GLU A 361 -13.29 -36.85 7.54
CA GLU A 361 -13.43 -36.63 8.97
C GLU A 361 -12.10 -36.16 9.56
N LEU A 362 -12.14 -35.06 10.31
CA LEU A 362 -10.94 -34.47 10.93
C LEU A 362 -10.60 -35.12 12.27
N SER A 363 -11.42 -36.06 12.73
CA SER A 363 -11.23 -36.77 13.98
C SER A 363 -11.42 -38.28 13.81
N SER A 364 -10.89 -39.03 14.76
CA SER A 364 -11.05 -40.48 14.85
C SER A 364 -11.34 -40.90 16.29
N VAL A 365 -12.13 -41.95 16.47
CA VAL A 365 -12.46 -42.48 17.80
C VAL A 365 -11.23 -43.15 18.40
N VAL A 366 -10.82 -42.69 19.57
CA VAL A 366 -9.69 -43.24 20.33
C VAL A 366 -10.17 -44.28 21.33
N GLU A 367 -11.26 -43.99 22.02
CA GLU A 367 -11.75 -44.77 23.15
C GLU A 367 -13.25 -44.62 23.28
N ILE A 368 -13.98 -45.73 23.31
CA ILE A 368 -15.43 -45.75 23.52
C ILE A 368 -15.66 -46.00 25.01
N GLY A 369 -16.40 -45.10 25.67
CA GLY A 369 -16.78 -45.25 27.07
C GLY A 369 -17.91 -46.25 27.28
N GLU A 370 -18.10 -46.66 28.53
CA GLU A 370 -19.12 -47.65 28.93
C GLU A 370 -20.49 -47.02 29.24
N VAL A 371 -20.57 -45.69 29.21
CA VAL A 371 -21.77 -44.95 29.60
C VAL A 371 -22.58 -44.53 28.35
N PRO A 372 -23.86 -44.93 28.25
CA PRO A 372 -24.75 -44.45 27.20
C PRO A 372 -25.00 -42.95 27.35
N TYR A 373 -24.92 -42.20 26.25
CA TYR A 373 -25.17 -40.75 26.24
C TYR A 373 -26.54 -40.41 26.84
N GLU A 374 -27.56 -41.22 26.57
CA GLU A 374 -28.91 -40.97 27.08
C GLU A 374 -29.03 -41.03 28.60
N SER A 375 -28.13 -41.75 29.26
CA SER A 375 -28.09 -41.89 30.72
C SER A 375 -27.45 -40.68 31.43
N LEU A 376 -26.86 -39.74 30.67
CA LEU A 376 -26.19 -38.57 31.24
C LEU A 376 -27.19 -37.53 31.78
N ALA A 377 -26.80 -36.88 32.87
CA ALA A 377 -27.49 -35.69 33.37
C ALA A 377 -27.41 -34.54 32.35
N PRO A 378 -28.39 -33.62 32.29
CA PRO A 378 -28.46 -32.56 31.27
C PRO A 378 -27.19 -31.71 31.15
N TYR A 379 -26.55 -31.37 32.28
CA TYR A 379 -25.31 -30.58 32.29
C TYR A 379 -24.10 -31.33 31.71
N LEU A 380 -24.10 -32.67 31.74
CA LEU A 380 -23.06 -33.49 31.12
C LEU A 380 -23.30 -33.67 29.63
N LYS A 381 -24.57 -33.75 29.20
CA LYS A 381 -24.94 -33.76 27.78
C LYS A 381 -24.46 -32.49 27.07
N GLU A 382 -24.77 -31.33 27.65
CA GLU A 382 -24.32 -30.03 27.14
C GLU A 382 -22.79 -29.96 26.96
N ARG A 383 -22.04 -30.53 27.90
CA ARG A 383 -20.58 -30.55 27.85
C ARG A 383 -20.02 -31.53 26.83
N VAL A 384 -20.71 -32.65 26.57
CA VAL A 384 -20.34 -33.60 25.50
C VAL A 384 -20.66 -33.01 24.12
N ASP A 385 -21.78 -32.31 24.00
CA ASP A 385 -22.22 -31.67 22.75
C ASP A 385 -21.42 -30.41 22.42
N ALA A 386 -20.85 -29.74 23.43
CA ALA A 386 -19.96 -28.60 23.24
C ALA A 386 -18.64 -28.96 22.55
N HIS A 387 -18.26 -30.25 22.53
CA HIS A 387 -17.00 -30.74 21.95
C HIS A 387 -15.76 -29.98 22.41
N ASP A 388 -15.73 -29.61 23.69
CA ASP A 388 -14.62 -28.88 24.29
C ASP A 388 -13.29 -29.62 24.08
N LEU A 389 -12.25 -28.87 23.67
CA LEU A 389 -10.92 -29.41 23.44
C LEU A 389 -10.24 -29.73 24.78
N LEU A 390 -9.72 -30.96 24.89
CA LEU A 390 -9.15 -31.54 26.10
C LEU A 390 -7.80 -32.18 25.77
N SER A 391 -6.99 -32.39 26.81
CA SER A 391 -5.85 -33.32 26.71
C SER A 391 -6.35 -34.78 26.71
N LYS A 392 -5.54 -35.70 26.16
CA LYS A 392 -5.84 -37.14 26.19
C LYS A 392 -6.12 -37.65 27.61
N GLU A 393 -5.35 -37.17 28.58
CA GLU A 393 -5.47 -37.56 29.99
C GLU A 393 -6.76 -37.04 30.60
N GLN A 394 -7.14 -35.79 30.30
CA GLN A 394 -8.40 -35.19 30.74
C GLN A 394 -9.60 -35.90 30.14
N GLY A 395 -9.56 -36.24 28.85
CA GLY A 395 -10.62 -36.99 28.17
C GLY A 395 -10.82 -38.39 28.77
N ARG A 396 -9.72 -39.12 29.04
CA ARG A 396 -9.78 -40.42 29.72
C ARG A 396 -10.28 -40.32 31.15
N ALA A 397 -9.80 -39.31 31.90
CA ALA A 397 -10.28 -39.07 33.26
C ALA A 397 -11.79 -38.77 33.25
N PHE A 398 -12.28 -38.04 32.26
CA PHE A 398 -13.71 -37.76 32.08
C PHE A 398 -14.50 -39.05 31.83
N LEU A 399 -14.10 -39.89 30.88
CA LEU A 399 -14.75 -41.19 30.63
C LEU A 399 -14.76 -42.08 31.89
N LYS A 400 -13.64 -42.17 32.60
CA LYS A 400 -13.54 -42.95 33.83
C LYS A 400 -14.45 -42.43 34.95
N THR A 401 -14.55 -41.09 35.07
CA THR A 401 -15.42 -40.46 36.07
C THR A 401 -16.89 -40.76 35.80
N LEU A 402 -17.30 -40.75 34.52
CA LEU A 402 -18.65 -41.13 34.12
C LEU A 402 -18.98 -42.58 34.50
N GLY A 403 -18.03 -43.50 34.32
CA GLY A 403 -18.20 -44.91 34.71
C GLY A 403 -18.31 -45.14 36.22
N THR A 404 -17.78 -44.25 37.06
CA THR A 404 -17.89 -44.31 38.53
C THR A 404 -19.09 -43.60 39.13
N LEU A 405 -19.85 -42.84 38.32
CA LEU A 405 -21.03 -42.08 38.75
C LEU A 405 -22.35 -42.82 38.55
N GLN A 406 -22.31 -44.05 38.02
CA GLN A 406 -23.38 -45.04 38.08
C GLN A 406 -23.19 -45.92 39.32
#